data_AF-A0A6I2R4N7-F1
#
_entry.id   AF-A0A6I2R4N7-F1
#
_cell.length_a   1.000
_cell.length_b   1.000
_cell.length_c   1.000
_cell.angle_alpha   90.00
_cell.angle_beta   90.00
_cell.angle_gamma   90.00
#
_symmetry.space_group_name_H-M   'P 1'
#
loop_
_entity.id
_entity.type
_entity.pdbx_description
1 polymer ?
#
loop_
_entity_poly.entity_id
_entity_poly.type
_entity_poly.pdbx_seq_one_letter_code
_entity_poly.pdbx_strand_id
1 'polypeptide(L)'
;MSMNYHFVNREKKAQVEQLKKLLETEREGLFQRLGKFGEENPLAMGNIEDIVFALRPAMTSSNVQSWDDDMEIGIATSTKFYWGANNGFSSLDDVEQFQKEHPECVIENEYGDDLSFADFKKSVKDLGRG
;
A
#
# COMPACT_ATOMS: atom_id res chain seq x y z
N MET A 1 -3.78 -0.20 -20.83
CA MET A 1 -3.45 -0.37 -19.40
C MET A 1 -2.50 0.75 -19.02
N SER A 2 -2.73 1.36 -17.87
CA SER A 2 -1.79 2.28 -17.21
C SER A 2 -1.11 1.54 -16.07
N MET A 3 0.11 1.94 -15.72
CA MET A 3 0.86 1.41 -14.58
C MET A 3 1.40 2.58 -13.79
N ASN A 4 0.99 2.67 -12.52
CA ASN A 4 1.48 3.70 -11.62
C ASN A 4 2.80 3.28 -10.98
N TYR A 5 3.69 4.23 -10.77
CA TYR A 5 4.95 4.05 -10.05
C TYR A 5 5.02 5.01 -8.89
N HIS A 6 5.50 4.52 -7.75
CA HIS A 6 5.60 5.29 -6.52
C HIS A 6 6.88 4.91 -5.76
N PHE A 7 7.42 5.85 -4.99
CA PHE A 7 8.46 5.56 -4.02
C PHE A 7 7.85 4.98 -2.75
N VAL A 8 8.46 3.91 -2.25
CA VAL A 8 8.10 3.30 -0.97
C VAL A 8 9.30 3.21 -0.07
N ASN A 9 9.19 3.76 1.13
CA ASN A 9 10.15 3.51 2.17
C ASN A 9 10.00 2.06 2.65
N ARG A 10 11.06 1.25 2.51
CA ARG A 10 11.04 -0.18 2.85
C ARG A 10 10.73 -0.45 4.31
N GLU A 11 11.26 0.39 5.20
CA GLU A 11 11.01 0.28 6.62
C GLU A 11 9.54 0.60 6.94
N LYS A 12 9.01 1.68 6.39
CA LYS A 12 7.59 2.02 6.52
C LYS A 12 6.69 0.91 5.98
N LYS A 13 7.01 0.33 4.81
CA LYS A 13 6.28 -0.83 4.25
C LYS A 13 6.29 -2.00 5.20
N ALA A 14 7.46 -2.37 5.73
CA ALA A 14 7.58 -3.46 6.69
C ALA A 14 6.78 -3.19 7.97
N GLN A 15 6.81 -1.97 8.50
CA GLN A 15 6.03 -1.56 9.68
C GLN A 15 4.52 -1.59 9.39
N VAL A 16 4.08 -1.15 8.20
CA VAL A 16 2.68 -1.21 7.77
C VAL A 16 2.21 -2.67 7.61
N GLU A 17 3.04 -3.55 7.05
CA GLU A 17 2.73 -4.98 6.99
C GLU A 17 2.65 -5.63 8.37
N GLN A 18 3.54 -5.26 9.28
CA GLN A 18 3.47 -5.69 10.69
C GLN A 18 2.18 -5.22 11.35
N LEU A 19 1.79 -3.95 11.12
CA LEU A 19 0.54 -3.41 11.63
C LEU A 19 -0.67 -4.17 11.05
N LYS A 20 -0.69 -4.47 9.76
CA LYS A 20 -1.74 -5.28 9.13
C LYS A 20 -1.86 -6.66 9.78
N LYS A 21 -0.74 -7.35 10.01
CA LYS A 21 -0.71 -8.66 10.69
C LYS A 21 -1.16 -8.57 12.14
N LEU A 22 -0.77 -7.52 12.86
CA LEU A 22 -1.22 -7.27 14.23
C LEU A 22 -2.74 -7.09 14.29
N LEU A 23 -3.28 -6.22 13.42
CA LEU A 23 -4.73 -5.96 13.34
C LEU A 23 -5.52 -7.22 12.98
N GLU A 24 -5.01 -8.03 12.05
CA GLU A 24 -5.63 -9.33 11.71
C GLU A 24 -5.61 -10.30 12.89
N THR A 25 -4.48 -10.40 13.61
CA THR A 25 -4.35 -11.27 14.78
C THR A 25 -5.32 -10.85 15.90
N GLU A 26 -5.37 -9.55 16.21
CA GLU A 26 -6.26 -9.02 17.24
C GLU A 26 -7.74 -9.17 16.85
N ARG A 27 -8.07 -9.00 15.57
CA ARG A 27 -9.42 -9.27 15.04
C ARG A 27 -9.85 -10.70 15.31
N GLU A 28 -9.06 -11.67 14.85
CA GLU A 28 -9.41 -13.08 14.99
C GLU A 28 -9.47 -13.46 16.47
N GLY A 29 -8.54 -12.97 17.29
CA GLY A 29 -8.55 -13.18 18.74
C GLY A 29 -9.80 -12.59 19.41
N LEU A 30 -10.24 -11.41 19.00
CA LEU A 30 -11.47 -10.79 19.50
C LEU A 30 -12.70 -11.61 19.10
N PHE A 31 -12.80 -12.05 17.84
CA PHE A 31 -13.92 -12.87 17.38
C PHE A 31 -14.01 -14.20 18.13
N GLN A 32 -12.89 -14.86 18.40
CA GLN A 32 -12.89 -16.08 19.21
C GLN A 32 -13.36 -15.84 20.65
N ARG A 33 -12.89 -14.76 21.30
CA ARG A 33 -13.31 -14.40 22.66
C ARG A 33 -14.80 -14.08 22.73
N LEU A 34 -15.31 -13.36 21.74
CA LEU A 34 -16.73 -13.03 21.63
C LEU A 34 -17.59 -14.28 21.40
N GLY A 35 -17.15 -15.20 20.53
CA GLY A 35 -17.83 -16.47 20.31
C GLY A 35 -17.93 -17.30 21.60
N LYS A 36 -16.82 -17.48 22.31
CA LYS A 36 -16.80 -18.20 23.59
C LYS A 36 -17.69 -17.53 24.64
N PHE A 37 -17.65 -16.21 24.74
CA PHE A 37 -18.53 -15.48 25.66
C PHE A 37 -20.02 -15.69 25.31
N GLY A 38 -20.36 -15.74 24.02
CA GLY A 38 -21.72 -16.02 23.55
C GLY A 38 -22.20 -17.44 23.87
N GLU A 39 -21.31 -18.44 23.79
CA GLU A 39 -21.61 -19.82 24.21
C GLU A 39 -21.95 -19.90 25.70
N GLU A 40 -21.22 -19.16 26.55
CA GLU A 40 -21.44 -19.10 28.00
C GLU A 40 -22.64 -18.19 28.37
N ASN A 41 -23.02 -17.26 27.50
CA ASN A 41 -24.05 -16.24 27.74
C ASN A 41 -25.05 -16.12 26.57
N PRO A 42 -25.96 -17.10 26.38
CA PRO A 42 -26.81 -17.17 25.19
C PRO A 42 -27.74 -15.97 24.99
N LEU A 43 -28.15 -15.30 26.08
CA LEU A 43 -28.99 -14.10 26.02
C LEU A 43 -28.30 -12.89 25.38
N ALA A 44 -26.97 -12.89 25.33
CA ALA A 44 -26.18 -11.83 24.71
C ALA A 44 -25.80 -12.12 23.25
N MET A 45 -26.09 -13.33 22.73
CA MET A 45 -25.61 -13.79 21.42
C MET A 45 -26.01 -12.86 20.27
N GLY A 46 -27.27 -12.38 20.25
CA GLY A 46 -27.71 -11.44 19.22
C GLY A 46 -26.90 -10.13 19.22
N ASN A 47 -26.60 -9.57 20.39
CA ASN A 47 -25.77 -8.37 20.49
C ASN A 47 -24.32 -8.63 20.03
N ILE A 48 -23.80 -9.83 20.29
CA ILE A 48 -22.46 -10.24 19.87
C ILE A 48 -22.39 -10.37 18.35
N GLU A 49 -23.39 -10.97 17.71
CA GLU A 49 -23.48 -11.09 16.25
C GLU A 49 -23.50 -9.71 15.57
N ASP A 50 -24.28 -8.76 16.10
CA ASP A 50 -24.33 -7.38 15.59
C ASP A 50 -22.97 -6.68 15.70
N ILE A 51 -22.27 -6.85 16.84
CA ILE A 51 -20.94 -6.28 17.05
C ILE A 51 -19.91 -6.88 16.08
N VAL A 52 -19.92 -8.20 15.91
CA VAL A 52 -19.03 -8.90 14.97
C VAL A 52 -19.28 -8.43 13.53
N PHE A 53 -20.56 -8.26 13.16
CA PHE A 53 -20.96 -7.77 11.85
C PHE A 53 -20.43 -6.35 11.58
N ALA A 54 -20.49 -5.45 12.56
CA ALA A 54 -19.98 -4.08 12.43
C ALA A 54 -18.44 -4.00 12.42
N LEU A 55 -17.76 -4.83 13.22
CA LEU A 55 -16.30 -4.84 13.34
C LEU A 55 -15.59 -5.39 12.10
N ARG A 56 -16.20 -6.36 11.41
CA ARG A 56 -15.61 -7.02 10.24
C ARG A 56 -15.26 -6.02 9.12
N PRO A 57 -16.16 -5.17 8.61
CA PRO A 57 -15.82 -4.19 7.59
C PRO A 57 -14.89 -3.08 8.11
N ALA A 58 -15.04 -2.63 9.36
CA ALA A 58 -14.21 -1.57 9.93
C ALA A 58 -12.71 -1.94 9.88
N MET A 59 -12.36 -3.20 10.12
CA MET A 59 -10.97 -3.66 10.12
C MET A 59 -10.47 -4.17 8.76
N THR A 60 -11.36 -4.49 7.82
CA THR A 60 -10.98 -4.78 6.41
C THR A 60 -10.81 -3.49 5.60
N SER A 61 -11.51 -2.42 5.97
CA SER A 61 -11.52 -1.13 5.26
C SER A 61 -10.42 -0.15 5.66
N SER A 62 -9.57 -0.51 6.64
CA SER A 62 -8.39 0.27 6.96
C SER A 62 -7.46 0.25 5.74
N ASN A 63 -7.58 1.25 4.88
CA ASN A 63 -6.76 1.50 3.70
C ASN A 63 -5.34 1.92 4.14
N VAL A 64 -4.67 1.05 4.90
CA VAL A 64 -3.31 1.27 5.38
C VAL A 64 -2.40 1.04 4.18
N GLN A 65 -2.15 2.11 3.43
CA GLN A 65 -1.23 2.11 2.31
C GLN A 65 0.20 2.24 2.81
N SER A 66 1.12 1.54 2.15
CA SER A 66 2.55 1.61 2.45
C SER A 66 3.22 2.79 1.74
N TRP A 67 2.55 3.40 0.78
CA TRP A 67 2.97 4.59 0.05
C TRP A 67 2.12 5.79 0.45
N ASP A 68 2.74 6.98 0.46
CA ASP A 68 2.01 8.25 0.55
C ASP A 68 1.70 8.74 -0.87
N ASP A 69 0.56 9.40 -1.06
CA ASP A 69 0.17 9.97 -2.37
C ASP A 69 1.23 10.98 -2.88
N ASP A 70 1.95 11.63 -1.95
CA ASP A 70 3.05 12.55 -2.25
C ASP A 70 4.31 11.85 -2.79
N MET A 71 4.34 10.52 -2.84
CA MET A 71 5.48 9.73 -3.32
C MET A 71 5.24 9.12 -4.72
N GLU A 72 4.17 9.53 -5.41
CA GLU A 72 3.89 9.11 -6.80
C GLU A 72 4.94 9.65 -7.78
N ILE A 73 5.67 8.76 -8.45
CA ILE A 73 6.66 9.15 -9.48
C ILE A 73 5.94 9.51 -10.78
N GLY A 74 4.91 8.73 -11.14
CA GLY A 74 4.07 8.98 -12.30
C GLY A 74 3.42 7.73 -12.87
N ILE A 75 2.77 7.92 -14.02
CA ILE A 75 1.91 6.94 -14.67
C ILE A 75 2.48 6.60 -16.04
N ALA A 76 2.86 5.34 -16.25
CA ALA A 76 3.07 4.81 -17.59
C ALA A 76 1.75 4.46 -18.24
N THR A 77 1.57 4.84 -19.49
CA THR A 77 0.52 4.30 -20.37
C THR A 77 1.16 3.49 -21.48
N SER A 78 0.35 2.89 -22.36
CA SER A 78 0.85 2.11 -23.51
C SER A 78 1.70 2.92 -24.50
N THR A 79 1.66 4.26 -24.46
CA THR A 79 2.30 5.12 -25.46
C THR A 79 3.18 6.21 -24.89
N LYS A 80 3.09 6.51 -23.59
CA LYS A 80 3.89 7.56 -22.95
C LYS A 80 3.88 7.45 -21.43
N PHE A 81 4.86 8.07 -20.81
CA PHE A 81 4.94 8.29 -19.38
C PHE A 81 4.46 9.70 -19.01
N TYR A 82 3.71 9.82 -17.92
CA TYR A 82 3.28 11.08 -17.34
C TYR A 82 3.87 11.19 -15.94
N TRP A 83 4.57 12.29 -15.67
CA TRP A 83 5.13 12.56 -14.35
C TRP A 83 4.05 12.94 -13.34
N GLY A 84 4.28 12.60 -12.07
CA GLY A 84 3.44 13.03 -10.96
C GLY A 84 3.36 14.56 -10.87
N ALA A 85 2.17 15.10 -10.62
CA ALA A 85 1.94 16.54 -10.68
C ALA A 85 2.29 17.28 -9.38
N ASN A 86 2.41 16.57 -8.25
CA ASN A 86 2.25 17.17 -6.91
C ASN A 86 3.53 17.14 -6.05
N ASN A 87 4.62 16.58 -6.57
CA ASN A 87 5.74 16.11 -5.75
C ASN A 87 7.12 16.37 -6.36
N GLY A 88 7.18 17.22 -7.40
CA GLY A 88 8.43 17.77 -7.92
C GLY A 88 9.23 16.83 -8.84
N PHE A 89 8.79 15.58 -9.02
CA PHE A 89 9.38 14.69 -10.02
C PHE A 89 8.95 15.12 -11.42
N SER A 90 9.89 15.59 -12.24
CA SER A 90 9.63 16.02 -13.62
C SER A 90 10.55 15.36 -14.64
N SER A 91 11.57 14.64 -14.16
CA SER A 91 12.60 14.02 -14.97
C SER A 91 13.16 12.76 -14.31
N LEU A 92 13.84 11.94 -15.11
CA LEU A 92 14.58 10.77 -14.60
C LEU A 92 15.72 11.17 -13.67
N ASP A 93 16.28 12.37 -13.84
CA ASP A 93 17.38 12.87 -13.01
C ASP A 93 16.87 13.21 -11.60
N ASP A 94 15.65 13.77 -11.48
CA ASP A 94 15.01 14.04 -10.18
C ASP A 94 14.78 12.74 -9.40
N VAL A 95 14.31 11.69 -10.09
CA VAL A 95 14.10 10.35 -9.52
C VAL A 95 15.44 9.73 -9.07
N GLU A 96 16.49 9.87 -9.89
CA GLU A 96 17.82 9.36 -9.55
C GLU A 96 18.42 10.09 -8.34
N GLN A 97 18.24 11.41 -8.28
CA GLN A 97 18.70 12.23 -7.16
C GLN A 97 17.95 11.87 -5.88
N PHE A 98 16.63 11.78 -5.93
CA PHE A 98 15.81 11.39 -4.78
C PHE A 98 16.21 10.02 -4.24
N GLN A 99 16.47 9.04 -5.11
CA GLN A 99 16.89 7.71 -4.68
C GLN A 99 18.31 7.69 -4.06
N LYS A 100 19.18 8.63 -4.43
CA LYS A 100 20.49 8.80 -3.77
C LYS A 100 20.37 9.46 -2.41
N GLU A 101 19.46 10.43 -2.27
CA GLU A 101 19.19 11.13 -1.01
C GLU A 101 18.41 10.24 -0.02
N HIS A 102 17.57 9.35 -0.54
CA HIS A 102 16.72 8.42 0.21
C HIS A 102 17.00 6.95 -0.17
N PRO A 103 18.17 6.39 0.19
CA PRO A 103 18.52 4.99 -0.13
C PRO A 103 17.58 3.97 0.53
N GLU A 104 16.81 4.36 1.54
CA GLU A 104 15.76 3.56 2.18
C GLU A 104 14.49 3.40 1.31
N CYS A 105 14.35 4.21 0.28
CA CYS A 105 13.21 4.21 -0.64
C CYS A 105 13.49 3.36 -1.89
N VAL A 106 12.47 2.62 -2.33
CA VAL A 106 12.46 1.87 -3.58
C VAL A 106 11.36 2.33 -4.51
N ILE A 107 11.56 2.12 -5.80
CA ILE A 107 10.52 2.33 -6.81
C ILE A 107 9.66 1.08 -6.82
N GLU A 108 8.36 1.22 -6.66
CA GLU A 108 7.40 0.13 -6.83
C GLU A 108 6.42 0.44 -7.95
N ASN A 109 5.90 -0.59 -8.60
CA ASN A 109 4.76 -0.47 -9.51
C ASN A 109 3.43 -0.66 -8.75
N GLU A 110 2.30 -0.42 -9.43
CA GLU A 110 0.95 -0.62 -8.88
C GLU A 110 0.66 -2.07 -8.38
N TYR A 111 1.46 -3.05 -8.81
CA TYR A 111 1.35 -4.45 -8.40
C TYR A 111 2.22 -4.79 -7.17
N GLY A 112 3.04 -3.84 -6.70
CA GLY A 112 3.91 -3.98 -5.53
C GLY A 112 5.28 -4.61 -5.81
N ASP A 113 5.71 -4.67 -7.08
CA ASP A 113 7.04 -5.17 -7.45
C ASP A 113 8.10 -4.09 -7.22
N ASP A 114 9.14 -4.43 -6.44
CA ASP A 114 10.34 -3.61 -6.28
C ASP A 114 11.09 -3.53 -7.63
N LEU A 115 11.32 -2.31 -8.11
CA LEU A 115 12.04 -2.02 -9.35
C LEU A 115 13.35 -1.32 -9.06
N SER A 116 14.40 -1.71 -9.78
CA SER A 116 15.63 -0.92 -9.81
C SER A 116 15.42 0.35 -10.65
N PHE A 117 16.22 1.39 -10.39
CA PHE A 117 16.22 2.59 -11.23
C PHE A 117 16.47 2.26 -12.71
N ALA A 118 17.32 1.26 -12.99
CA ALA A 118 17.62 0.85 -14.36
C ALA A 118 16.39 0.25 -15.05
N ASP A 119 15.60 -0.57 -14.35
CA ASP A 119 14.38 -1.19 -14.87
C ASP A 119 13.27 -0.14 -15.07
N PHE A 120 13.13 0.77 -14.11
CA PHE A 120 12.22 1.92 -14.24
C PHE A 120 12.61 2.78 -15.44
N LYS A 121 13.88 3.18 -15.55
CA LYS A 121 14.41 3.99 -16.66
C LYS A 121 14.20 3.32 -18.02
N LYS A 122 14.35 2.00 -18.10
CA LYS A 122 14.07 1.23 -19.32
C LYS A 122 12.58 1.31 -19.68
N SER A 123 11.70 1.06 -18.70
CA SER A 123 10.25 1.11 -18.86
C SER A 123 9.77 2.50 -19.33
N VAL A 124 10.31 3.58 -18.76
CA VAL A 124 10.00 4.96 -19.17
C VAL A 124 10.54 5.28 -20.56
N LYS A 125 11.76 4.87 -20.90
CA LYS A 125 12.40 5.16 -22.20
C LYS A 125 11.76 4.42 -23.36
N ASP A 126 11.32 3.18 -23.16
CA ASP A 126 10.61 2.41 -24.18
C ASP A 126 9.26 3.07 -24.55
N LEU A 127 8.70 3.86 -23.63
CA LEU A 127 7.47 4.64 -23.81
C LEU A 127 7.72 6.07 -24.34
N GLY A 128 8.97 6.54 -24.38
CA GLY A 128 9.36 7.88 -24.84
C GLY A 128 9.77 7.96 -26.32
N ARG A 129 9.63 6.87 -27.09
CA ARG A 129 9.96 6.79 -28.53
C ARG A 129 8.73 6.95 -29.44
N GLY A 130 7.77 7.78 -29.03
CA GLY A 130 6.64 8.23 -29.86
C GLY A 130 6.95 9.55 -30.55
#